data_AF-A0A661T9R9-F1
#
_entry.id   AF-A0A661T9R9-F1
#
_cell.length_a   1.000
_cell.length_b   1.000
_cell.length_c   1.000
_cell.angle_alpha   90.00
_cell.angle_beta   90.00
_cell.angle_gamma   90.00
#
_symmetry.space_group_name_H-M   'P 1'
#
loop_
_entity.id
_entity.type
_entity.pdbx_description
1 polymer ?
#
loop_
_entity_poly.entity_id
_entity_poly.type
_entity_poly.pdbx_seq_one_letter_code
_entity_poly.pdbx_strand_id
1 'polypeptide(L)'
;MKFNLDVLKIDPDHETKKITGFVSDQVHKKYRRHGVAVGLSGGVDSAVMAAIAVRAVGKEKVFGLILPDRESNPVSREYALVHARALGIKYREADISPTVNSVEPYESRDEYLKTLVPEYSAACRYNITLPADLLEREAYNFYVLQVHLPD
;
A
#
# COMPACT_ATOMS: atom_id res chain seq x y z
N MET A 1 21.07 16.20 3.96
CA MET A 1 21.61 15.00 3.28
C MET A 1 22.38 15.49 2.07
N LYS A 2 23.65 15.12 1.88
CA LYS A 2 24.41 15.50 0.67
C LYS A 2 24.14 14.43 -0.39
N PHE A 3 23.50 14.81 -1.50
CA PHE A 3 23.31 13.89 -2.63
C PHE A 3 24.66 13.65 -3.32
N ASN A 4 24.99 12.38 -3.54
CA ASN A 4 26.15 11.94 -4.29
C ASN A 4 25.82 10.65 -5.06
N LEU A 5 26.72 10.19 -5.93
CA LEU A 5 26.53 8.98 -6.75
C LEU A 5 26.35 7.70 -5.91
N ASP A 6 26.78 7.73 -4.66
CA ASP A 6 26.72 6.61 -3.73
C ASP A 6 25.49 6.67 -2.80
N VAL A 7 24.58 7.63 -3.00
CA VAL A 7 23.40 7.80 -2.13
C VAL A 7 22.48 6.58 -2.13
N LEU A 8 22.54 5.75 -3.18
CA LEU A 8 21.80 4.49 -3.31
C LEU A 8 22.65 3.25 -2.94
N LYS A 9 23.90 3.42 -2.50
CA LYS A 9 24.70 2.32 -1.91
C LYS A 9 24.19 2.07 -0.49
N ILE A 10 23.13 1.28 -0.41
CA ILE A 10 22.52 0.85 0.84
C ILE A 10 23.20 -0.44 1.28
N ASP A 11 23.69 -0.49 2.51
CA ASP A 11 24.02 -1.75 3.20
C ASP A 11 22.71 -2.32 3.79
N PRO A 12 22.14 -3.39 3.20
CA PRO A 12 20.84 -3.89 3.60
C PRO A 12 20.84 -4.45 5.03
N ASP A 13 21.95 -5.04 5.47
CA ASP A 13 22.06 -5.62 6.81
C ASP A 13 22.14 -4.53 7.87
N HIS A 14 22.93 -3.49 7.60
CA HIS A 14 23.02 -2.33 8.49
C HIS A 14 21.68 -1.62 8.64
N GLU A 15 21.03 -1.27 7.53
CA GLU A 15 19.75 -0.57 7.57
C GLU A 15 18.64 -1.45 8.17
N THR A 16 18.63 -2.76 7.90
CA THR A 16 17.68 -3.68 8.54
C THR A 16 17.84 -3.68 10.06
N LYS A 17 19.07 -3.76 10.59
CA LYS A 17 19.33 -3.73 12.03
C LYS A 17 18.88 -2.40 12.65
N LYS A 18 19.20 -1.28 12.01
CA LYS A 18 18.84 0.06 12.44
C LYS A 18 17.33 0.27 12.50
N ILE A 19 16.60 -0.10 11.43
CA ILE A 19 15.15 0.03 11.39
C ILE A 19 14.48 -0.92 12.39
N THR A 20 14.97 -2.16 12.50
CA THR A 20 14.46 -3.14 13.49
C THR A 20 14.61 -2.62 14.93
N GLY A 21 15.78 -2.05 15.26
CA GLY A 21 16.04 -1.43 16.56
C GLY A 21 15.11 -0.24 16.83
N PHE A 22 14.92 0.63 15.83
CA PHE A 22 13.97 1.74 15.91
C PHE A 22 12.55 1.24 16.20
N VAL A 23 12.05 0.24 15.46
CA VAL A 23 10.70 -0.32 15.66
C VAL A 23 10.56 -0.91 17.06
N SER A 24 11.52 -1.71 17.52
CA SER A 24 11.53 -2.26 18.89
C SER A 24 11.46 -1.15 19.95
N ASP A 25 12.25 -0.09 19.79
CA ASP A 25 12.26 1.05 20.72
C ASP A 25 10.96 1.84 20.72
N GLN A 26 10.35 2.07 19.55
CA GLN A 26 9.04 2.69 19.47
C GLN A 26 8.00 1.84 20.22
N VAL A 27 7.94 0.53 19.94
CA VAL A 27 6.93 -0.36 20.52
C VAL A 27 7.11 -0.48 22.03
N HIS A 28 8.30 -0.83 22.51
CA HIS A 28 8.50 -1.20 23.91
C HIS A 28 8.83 -0.02 24.83
N LYS A 29 9.63 0.94 24.38
CA LYS A 29 10.08 2.05 25.24
C LYS A 29 9.15 3.25 25.16
N LYS A 30 8.87 3.73 23.94
CA LYS A 30 8.10 4.96 23.72
C LYS A 30 6.61 4.76 23.94
N TYR A 31 6.01 3.79 23.23
CA TYR A 31 4.56 3.56 23.27
C TYR A 31 4.13 2.50 24.31
N ARG A 32 5.08 1.75 24.88
CA ARG A 32 4.86 0.71 25.90
C ARG A 32 3.75 -0.27 25.49
N ARG A 33 3.82 -0.76 24.26
CA ARG A 33 2.88 -1.75 23.69
C ARG A 33 3.50 -3.14 23.64
N HIS A 34 2.62 -4.12 23.51
CA HIS A 34 2.98 -5.55 23.50
C HIS A 34 3.09 -6.14 22.09
N GLY A 35 2.92 -5.34 21.04
CA GLY A 35 2.95 -5.81 19.66
C GLY A 35 2.51 -4.75 18.67
N VAL A 36 2.38 -5.17 17.40
CA VAL A 36 2.02 -4.31 16.28
C VAL A 36 0.99 -4.99 15.38
N ALA A 37 0.09 -4.19 14.82
CA ALA A 37 -0.75 -4.59 13.69
C ALA A 37 -0.18 -3.98 12.40
N VAL A 38 -0.11 -4.77 11.34
CA VAL A 38 0.44 -4.34 10.04
C VAL A 38 -0.54 -4.70 8.93
N GLY A 39 -0.90 -3.71 8.10
CA GLY A 39 -1.67 -3.94 6.88
C GLY A 39 -0.82 -4.67 5.84
N LEU A 40 -1.37 -5.73 5.25
CA LEU A 40 -0.73 -6.53 4.21
C LEU A 40 -1.50 -6.35 2.90
N SER A 41 -0.93 -5.55 1.99
CA SER A 41 -1.57 -5.23 0.71
C SER A 41 -1.13 -6.13 -0.43
N GLY A 42 -0.19 -7.06 -0.20
CA GLY A 42 0.45 -7.86 -1.25
C GLY A 42 1.60 -7.14 -1.97
N GLY A 43 1.86 -5.87 -1.65
CA GLY A 43 2.97 -5.09 -2.18
C GLY A 43 4.26 -5.22 -1.35
N VAL A 44 5.39 -4.89 -1.98
CA VAL A 44 6.74 -5.02 -1.40
C VAL A 44 6.92 -4.23 -0.11
N ASP A 45 6.39 -3.01 -0.03
CA ASP A 45 6.56 -2.15 1.15
C ASP A 45 5.92 -2.77 2.39
N SER A 46 4.67 -3.24 2.26
CA SER A 46 3.96 -3.93 3.34
C SER A 46 4.65 -5.24 3.73
N ALA A 47 5.21 -5.96 2.75
CA ALA A 47 5.92 -7.20 2.98
C ALA A 47 7.22 -6.98 3.78
N VAL A 48 8.02 -5.98 3.38
CA VAL A 48 9.24 -5.57 4.10
C VAL A 48 8.90 -5.13 5.52
N MET A 49 7.85 -4.34 5.69
CA MET A 49 7.46 -3.86 7.01
C MET A 49 6.97 -4.95 7.95
N ALA A 50 6.20 -5.92 7.44
CA ALA A 50 5.82 -7.09 8.22
C ALA A 50 7.03 -7.93 8.63
N ALA A 51 8.01 -8.12 7.73
CA ALA A 51 9.23 -8.85 8.05
C ALA A 51 10.10 -8.13 9.09
N ILE A 52 10.22 -6.80 8.99
CA ILE A 52 10.91 -5.96 9.99
C ILE A 52 10.20 -6.04 11.34
N ALA A 53 8.87 -5.95 11.36
CA ALA A 53 8.08 -6.07 12.58
C ALA A 53 8.32 -7.42 13.28
N VAL A 54 8.30 -8.52 12.53
CA VAL A 54 8.59 -9.86 13.07
C VAL A 54 10.01 -9.93 13.65
N ARG A 55 11.01 -9.36 12.97
CA ARG A 55 12.39 -9.28 13.49
C ARG A 55 12.48 -8.42 14.76
N ALA A 56 11.69 -7.35 14.84
CA ALA A 56 11.77 -6.37 15.93
C ALA A 56 11.12 -6.85 17.22
N VAL A 57 9.93 -7.47 17.12
CA VAL A 57 9.12 -7.81 18.31
C VAL A 57 8.80 -9.30 18.44
N GLY A 58 9.13 -10.11 17.43
CA GLY A 58 8.79 -11.53 17.35
C GLY A 58 7.42 -11.78 16.75
N LYS A 59 7.28 -12.86 15.99
CA LYS A 59 6.06 -13.19 15.22
C LYS A 59 4.77 -13.25 16.06
N GLU A 60 4.85 -13.72 17.30
CA GLU A 60 3.69 -13.83 18.21
C GLU A 60 3.11 -12.45 18.60
N LYS A 61 3.91 -11.38 18.43
CA LYS A 61 3.52 -9.99 18.73
C LYS A 61 3.18 -9.19 17.48
N VAL A 62 3.08 -9.84 16.31
CA VAL A 62 2.70 -9.22 15.05
C VAL A 62 1.36 -9.78 14.58
N PHE A 63 0.44 -8.89 14.24
CA PHE A 63 -0.87 -9.24 13.70
C PHE A 63 -1.06 -8.63 12.31
N GLY A 64 -1.31 -9.46 11.31
CA GLY A 64 -1.58 -9.04 9.94
C GLY A 64 -3.04 -8.64 9.72
N LEU A 65 -3.29 -7.56 8.98
CA LEU A 65 -4.60 -7.18 8.48
C LEU A 65 -4.58 -7.20 6.95
N ILE A 66 -5.42 -8.06 6.36
CA ILE A 66 -5.62 -8.12 4.90
C ILE A 66 -6.98 -7.51 4.64
N LEU A 67 -6.99 -6.36 3.95
CA LEU A 67 -8.18 -5.51 3.81
C LEU A 67 -8.51 -5.35 2.31
N PRO A 68 -9.00 -6.41 1.64
CA PRO A 68 -9.35 -6.32 0.23
C PRO A 68 -10.55 -5.38 0.04
N ASP A 69 -10.48 -4.64 -1.05
CA ASP A 69 -11.59 -3.88 -1.62
C ASP A 69 -12.04 -4.55 -2.92
N ARG A 70 -13.29 -4.35 -3.34
CA ARG A 70 -13.88 -4.90 -4.58
C ARG A 70 -13.03 -4.57 -5.81
N GLU A 71 -12.35 -3.43 -5.81
CA GLU A 71 -11.50 -2.98 -6.92
C GLU A 71 -10.02 -3.32 -6.72
N SER A 72 -9.67 -3.97 -5.61
CA SER A 72 -8.32 -4.49 -5.41
C SER A 72 -8.00 -5.59 -6.42
N ASN A 73 -6.74 -5.65 -6.85
CA ASN A 73 -6.27 -6.79 -7.65
C ASN A 73 -6.37 -8.09 -6.82
N PRO A 74 -7.07 -9.13 -7.31
CA PRO A 74 -7.22 -10.40 -6.59
C PRO A 74 -5.88 -11.05 -6.19
N VAL A 75 -4.85 -10.89 -7.03
CA VAL A 75 -3.51 -11.45 -6.78
C VAL A 75 -2.85 -10.81 -5.56
N SER A 76 -3.13 -9.54 -5.28
CA SER A 76 -2.59 -8.82 -4.12
C SER A 76 -2.99 -9.51 -2.80
N ARG A 77 -4.25 -9.96 -2.71
CA ARG A 77 -4.75 -10.72 -1.56
C ARG A 77 -4.01 -12.04 -1.40
N GLU A 78 -3.77 -12.77 -2.48
CA GLU A 78 -3.06 -14.04 -2.45
C GLU A 78 -1.61 -13.87 -1.96
N TYR A 79 -0.91 -12.84 -2.43
CA TYR A 79 0.44 -12.52 -1.97
C TYR A 79 0.48 -12.15 -0.49
N ALA A 80 -0.48 -11.34 -0.03
CA ALA A 80 -0.60 -11.01 1.39
C ALA A 80 -0.78 -12.26 2.26
N LEU A 81 -1.64 -13.19 1.83
CA LEU A 81 -1.90 -14.45 2.52
C LEU A 81 -0.67 -15.37 2.56
N VAL A 82 0.02 -15.53 1.43
CA VAL A 82 1.26 -16.33 1.35
C VAL A 82 2.33 -15.74 2.27
N HIS A 83 2.50 -14.41 2.25
CA HIS A 83 3.48 -13.73 3.08
C HIS A 83 3.20 -13.86 4.58
N ALA A 84 1.94 -13.67 5.00
CA ALA A 84 1.54 -13.83 6.40
C ALA A 84 1.84 -15.26 6.91
N ARG A 85 1.54 -16.27 6.09
CA ARG A 85 1.85 -17.68 6.40
C ARG A 85 3.34 -17.94 6.48
N ALA A 86 4.13 -17.41 5.53
CA ALA A 86 5.59 -17.57 5.52
C ALA A 86 6.24 -16.94 6.75
N LEU A 87 5.75 -15.80 7.22
CA LEU A 87 6.20 -15.16 8.46
C LEU A 87 5.71 -15.86 9.74
N GLY A 88 4.72 -16.74 9.63
CA GLY A 88 4.10 -17.44 10.76
C GLY A 88 3.39 -16.50 11.73
N ILE A 89 2.82 -15.39 11.23
CA ILE A 89 2.06 -14.43 12.03
C ILE A 89 0.57 -14.74 11.99
N LYS A 90 -0.16 -14.37 13.05
CA LYS A 90 -1.63 -14.37 13.01
C LYS A 90 -2.10 -13.26 12.09
N TYR A 91 -3.19 -13.48 11.38
CA TYR A 91 -3.79 -12.46 10.53
C TYR A 91 -5.31 -12.58 10.50
N ARG A 92 -5.96 -11.48 10.11
CA ARG A 92 -7.39 -11.46 9.77
C ARG A 92 -7.56 -10.84 8.40
N GLU A 93 -8.47 -11.43 7.64
CA GLU A 93 -9.01 -10.83 6.44
C GLU A 93 -10.34 -10.15 6.76
N ALA A 94 -10.55 -8.96 6.22
CA ALA A 94 -11.81 -8.25 6.32
C ALA A 94 -12.06 -7.45 5.04
N ASP A 95 -13.10 -7.82 4.29
CA ASP A 95 -13.56 -7.05 3.14
C ASP A 95 -14.03 -5.65 3.58
N ILE A 96 -13.39 -4.62 3.02
CA ILE A 96 -13.70 -3.22 3.33
C ILE A 96 -14.63 -2.58 2.30
N SER A 97 -14.98 -3.27 1.22
CA SER A 97 -15.84 -2.74 0.14
C SER A 97 -17.16 -2.15 0.65
N PRO A 98 -17.88 -2.78 1.61
CA PRO A 98 -19.12 -2.20 2.13
C PRO A 98 -18.87 -0.88 2.88
N THR A 99 -17.75 -0.75 3.58
CA THR A 99 -17.38 0.47 4.30
C THR A 99 -17.01 1.58 3.32
N VAL A 100 -16.21 1.28 2.30
CA VAL A 100 -15.85 2.24 1.24
C VAL A 100 -17.11 2.73 0.53
N ASN A 101 -17.97 1.80 0.09
CA ASN A 101 -19.23 2.13 -0.60
C ASN A 101 -20.21 2.93 0.27
N SER A 102 -20.15 2.80 1.60
CA SER A 102 -21.03 3.54 2.51
C SER A 102 -20.64 5.02 2.64
N VAL A 103 -19.38 5.36 2.38
CA VAL A 103 -18.88 6.74 2.47
C VAL A 103 -19.03 7.44 1.13
N GLU A 104 -18.53 6.83 0.06
CA GLU A 104 -18.66 7.30 -1.32
C GLU A 104 -19.02 6.07 -2.18
N PRO A 105 -20.28 5.97 -2.66
CA PRO A 105 -20.69 4.85 -3.50
C PRO A 105 -19.88 4.79 -4.79
N TYR A 106 -19.48 3.60 -5.20
CA TYR A 106 -18.75 3.44 -6.47
C TYR A 106 -19.59 3.91 -7.65
N GLU A 107 -20.91 3.78 -7.57
CA GLU A 107 -21.86 4.26 -8.57
C GLU A 107 -21.80 5.78 -8.70
N SER A 108 -21.69 6.53 -7.60
CA SER A 108 -21.54 7.99 -7.61
C SER A 108 -20.26 8.41 -8.33
N ARG A 109 -19.15 7.71 -8.06
CA ARG A 109 -17.90 7.91 -8.79
C ARG A 109 -18.06 7.60 -10.28
N ASP A 110 -18.66 6.47 -10.63
CA ASP A 110 -18.85 6.04 -12.01
C ASP A 110 -19.73 7.03 -12.80
N GLU A 111 -20.77 7.59 -12.16
CA GLU A 111 -21.58 8.67 -12.73
C GLU A 111 -20.75 9.93 -12.98
N TYR A 112 -19.90 10.33 -12.03
CA TYR A 112 -18.99 11.45 -12.23
C TYR A 112 -18.02 11.22 -13.39
N LEU A 113 -17.42 10.02 -13.49
CA LEU A 113 -16.51 9.66 -14.58
C LEU A 113 -17.21 9.75 -15.94
N LYS A 114 -18.50 9.37 -16.05
CA LYS A 114 -19.29 9.55 -17.28
C LYS A 114 -19.49 11.02 -17.67
N THR A 115 -19.50 11.96 -16.72
CA THR A 115 -19.56 13.39 -17.05
C THR A 115 -18.29 13.89 -17.73
N LEU A 116 -17.16 13.25 -17.46
CA LEU A 116 -15.85 13.58 -18.04
C LEU A 116 -15.57 12.78 -19.33
N VAL A 117 -15.98 11.51 -19.35
CA VAL A 117 -15.80 10.58 -20.45
C VAL A 117 -17.13 9.87 -20.71
N PRO A 118 -17.98 10.38 -21.63
CA PRO A 118 -19.31 9.84 -21.88
C PRO A 118 -19.36 8.35 -22.23
N GLU A 119 -18.29 7.81 -22.81
CA GLU A 119 -18.11 6.40 -23.18
C GLU A 119 -17.72 5.50 -22.00
N TYR A 120 -17.52 6.06 -20.80
CA TYR A 120 -17.13 5.29 -19.62
C TYR A 120 -18.19 4.26 -19.22
N SER A 121 -17.73 3.07 -18.88
CA SER A 121 -18.51 2.00 -18.26
C SER A 121 -17.70 1.35 -17.14
N ALA A 122 -18.36 0.59 -16.26
CA ALA A 122 -17.68 -0.15 -15.18
C ALA A 122 -16.69 -1.22 -15.68
N ALA A 123 -16.69 -1.54 -16.99
CA ALA A 123 -15.68 -2.41 -17.60
C ALA A 123 -14.38 -1.68 -17.96
N CYS A 124 -14.40 -0.34 -18.01
CA CYS A 124 -13.23 0.47 -18.32
C CYS A 124 -12.22 0.39 -17.18
N ARG A 125 -10.93 0.31 -17.52
CA ARG A 125 -9.86 0.57 -16.55
C ARG A 125 -9.55 2.05 -16.57
N TYR A 126 -9.20 2.61 -15.42
CA TYR A 126 -8.79 3.99 -15.35
C TYR A 126 -7.73 4.21 -14.26
N ASN A 127 -6.97 5.29 -14.41
CA ASN A 127 -5.99 5.74 -13.43
C ASN A 127 -5.89 7.27 -13.47
N ILE A 128 -5.45 7.84 -12.36
CA ILE A 128 -5.14 9.26 -12.27
C ILE A 128 -3.62 9.40 -12.34
N THR A 129 -3.14 10.10 -13.37
CA THR A 129 -1.71 10.27 -13.63
C THR A 129 -1.33 11.74 -13.63
N LEU A 130 -0.07 12.02 -13.36
CA LEU A 130 0.53 13.29 -13.71
C LEU A 130 1.20 13.18 -15.09
N PRO A 131 1.34 14.28 -15.84
CA PRO A 131 2.08 14.30 -17.10
C PRO A 131 3.51 13.80 -16.92
N ALA A 132 4.04 13.07 -17.90
CA ALA A 132 5.39 12.48 -17.81
C ALA A 132 6.51 13.54 -17.83
N ASP A 133 6.22 14.75 -18.30
CA ASP A 133 7.16 15.86 -18.52
C ASP A 133 7.07 16.96 -17.45
N LEU A 134 6.67 16.59 -16.23
CA LEU A 134 6.55 17.44 -15.04
C LEU A 134 7.72 18.39 -14.79
N LEU A 135 8.95 17.96 -15.13
CA LEU A 135 10.19 18.72 -14.87
C LEU A 135 10.66 19.52 -16.08
N GLU A 136 10.04 19.32 -17.24
CA GLU A 136 10.45 19.94 -18.51
C GLU A 136 9.60 21.18 -18.86
N ARG A 137 8.55 21.46 -18.09
CA ARG A 137 7.63 22.59 -18.32
C ARG A 137 7.55 23.53 -17.13
N GLU A 138 7.67 24.84 -17.38
CA GLU A 138 7.28 25.89 -16.41
C GLU A 138 5.75 26.13 -16.48
N ALA A 139 4.97 25.13 -16.07
CA ALA A 139 3.51 25.21 -16.04
C ALA A 139 2.93 24.55 -14.79
N TYR A 140 1.66 24.88 -14.48
CA TYR A 140 0.93 24.19 -13.42
C TYR A 140 0.64 22.74 -13.82
N ASN A 141 0.88 21.83 -12.88
CA ASN A 141 0.63 20.41 -13.06
C ASN A 141 -0.79 20.08 -12.61
N PHE A 142 -1.56 19.49 -13.52
CA PHE A 142 -2.90 19.00 -13.24
C PHE A 142 -2.92 17.48 -13.33
N TYR A 143 -3.65 16.85 -12.42
CA TYR A 143 -3.94 15.43 -12.52
C TYR A 143 -4.85 15.18 -13.71
N VAL A 144 -4.50 14.16 -14.49
CA VAL A 144 -5.26 13.73 -15.67
C VAL A 144 -5.87 12.37 -15.37
N LEU A 145 -7.18 12.25 -15.59
CA LEU A 145 -7.87 10.97 -15.63
C LEU A 145 -7.58 10.32 -16.98
N GLN A 146 -6.93 9.16 -16.96
CA GLN A 146 -6.77 8.31 -18.12
C GLN A 146 -7.76 7.16 -18.03
N VAL A 147 -8.60 7.02 -19.06
CA VAL A 147 -9.58 5.93 -19.18
C VAL A 147 -9.20 5.07 -20.37
N HIS A 148 -9.03 3.77 -20.11
CA HIS A 148 -8.87 2.76 -21.14
C HIS A 148 -10.24 2.14 -21.43
N LEU A 149 -10.78 2.47 -22.60
CA LEU A 149 -12.01 1.90 -23.10
C LEU A 149 -11.79 0.40 -23.41
N PRO A 150 -12.78 -0.47 -23.16
CA PRO A 150 -12.70 -1.86 -23.62
C PRO A 150 -12.63 -1.90 -25.15
N ASP A 151 -11.86 -2.85 -25.68
CA ASP A 151 -11.78 -3.16 -27.13
C ASP A 151 -13.14 -3.55 -27.72
#